data_AF-A0A4Q3TN70-F1
#
_entry.id   AF-A0A4Q3TN70-F1
#
_cell.length_a   1.000
_cell.length_b   1.000
_cell.length_c   1.000
_cell.angle_alpha   90.00
_cell.angle_beta   90.00
_cell.angle_gamma   90.00
#
_symmetry.space_group_name_H-M   'P 1'
#
loop_
_entity.id
_entity.type
_entity.pdbx_description
1 polymer ?
#
loop_
_entity_poly.entity_id
_entity_poly.type
_entity_poly.pdbx_seq_one_letter_code
_entity_poly.pdbx_strand_id
1 'polypeptide(L)'
;MTAQAIAAWTYAGMLALALILGWAVVKWWDGRRDHTMRVLRMLHQLGHATVDELAGITRLEVKPRAMQVLLARLCDQALVCRSFEVQDELWPAPRRVLYMLTPAGEAAVSRGWV
;
A
#
# COMPACT_ATOMS: atom_id res chain seq x y z
N MET A 1 54.51 -2.24 5.16
CA MET A 1 53.31 -2.98 4.70
C MET A 1 52.11 -2.67 5.63
N THR A 2 51.60 -1.43 5.67
CA THR A 2 50.58 -1.02 6.67
C THR A 2 49.47 -0.11 6.15
N ALA A 3 49.72 0.71 5.12
CA ALA A 3 48.70 1.64 4.59
C ALA A 3 47.62 0.97 3.72
N GLN A 4 47.98 -0.02 2.90
CA GLN A 4 47.03 -0.72 2.03
C GLN A 4 46.02 -1.58 2.79
N ALA A 5 46.40 -2.14 3.95
CA ALA A 5 45.48 -2.91 4.76
C ALA A 5 44.33 -2.04 5.29
N ILE A 6 44.65 -0.87 5.86
CA ILE A 6 43.65 0.05 6.46
C ILE A 6 42.65 0.54 5.41
N ALA A 7 43.11 0.88 4.21
CA ALA A 7 42.24 1.27 3.11
C ALA A 7 41.27 0.12 2.72
N ALA A 8 41.75 -1.12 2.68
CA ALA A 8 40.89 -2.27 2.35
C ALA A 8 39.74 -2.45 3.37
N TRP A 9 39.99 -2.22 4.67
CA TRP A 9 38.95 -2.32 5.71
C TRP A 9 37.90 -1.20 5.62
N THR A 10 38.29 0.03 5.26
CA THR A 10 37.34 1.14 5.11
C THR A 10 36.46 0.97 3.86
N TYR A 11 37.03 0.55 2.74
CA TYR A 11 36.25 0.25 1.53
C TYR A 11 35.30 -0.95 1.74
N ALA A 12 35.76 -2.02 2.41
CA ALA A 12 34.91 -3.16 2.74
C ALA A 12 33.75 -2.76 3.69
N GLY A 13 34.02 -1.90 4.67
CA GLY A 13 32.98 -1.36 5.57
C GLY A 13 31.94 -0.50 4.85
N MET A 14 32.36 0.38 3.93
CA MET A 14 31.44 1.21 3.14
C MET A 14 30.57 0.37 2.19
N LEU A 15 31.13 -0.66 1.55
CA LEU A 15 30.38 -1.57 0.68
C LEU A 15 29.35 -2.39 1.47
N ALA A 16 29.71 -2.90 2.64
CA ALA A 16 28.77 -3.62 3.51
C ALA A 16 27.61 -2.73 3.95
N LEU A 17 27.88 -1.47 4.32
CA LEU A 17 26.85 -0.52 4.72
C LEU A 17 25.90 -0.18 3.57
N ALA A 18 26.43 0.00 2.35
CA ALA A 18 25.63 0.26 1.15
C ALA A 18 24.72 -0.93 0.81
N LEU A 19 25.20 -2.17 0.95
CA LEU A 19 24.40 -3.38 0.74
C LEU A 19 23.28 -3.51 1.78
N ILE A 20 23.55 -3.23 3.06
CA ILE A 20 22.54 -3.29 4.12
C ILE A 20 21.47 -2.22 3.91
N LEU A 21 21.85 -0.98 3.58
CA LEU A 21 20.90 0.09 3.29
C LEU A 21 20.07 -0.22 2.04
N GLY A 22 20.70 -0.74 0.98
CA GLY A 22 20.00 -1.18 -0.22
C GLY A 22 18.98 -2.28 0.07
N TRP A 23 19.36 -3.28 0.88
CA TRP A 23 18.48 -4.39 1.25
C TRP A 23 17.31 -3.94 2.13
N ALA A 24 17.55 -3.00 3.07
CA ALA A 24 16.51 -2.42 3.91
C ALA A 24 15.49 -1.60 3.10
N VAL A 25 15.95 -0.82 2.12
CA VAL A 25 15.08 -0.04 1.22
C VAL A 25 14.21 -0.97 0.36
N VAL A 26 14.80 -2.03 -0.20
CA VAL A 26 14.07 -3.03 -0.98
C VAL A 26 13.00 -3.72 -0.13
N LYS A 27 13.35 -4.18 1.07
CA LYS A 27 12.37 -4.80 1.99
C LYS A 27 11.25 -3.84 2.39
N TRP A 28 11.55 -2.57 2.60
CA TRP A 28 10.55 -1.56 2.94
C TRP A 28 9.59 -1.30 1.76
N TRP A 29 10.13 -1.28 0.54
CA TRP A 29 9.36 -1.14 -0.68
C TRP A 29 8.44 -2.34 -0.94
N ASP A 30 8.96 -3.57 -0.79
CA ASP A 30 8.18 -4.81 -0.92
C ASP A 30 7.07 -4.87 0.12
N GLY A 31 7.38 -4.54 1.38
CA GLY A 31 6.39 -4.45 2.44
C GLY A 31 5.24 -3.52 2.06
N ARG A 32 5.51 -2.35 1.49
CA ARG A 32 4.46 -1.39 1.08
C ARG A 32 3.62 -1.90 -0.10
N ARG A 33 4.26 -2.55 -1.09
CA ARG A 33 3.59 -3.14 -2.25
C ARG A 33 2.60 -4.24 -1.86
N ASP A 34 2.99 -5.09 -0.92
CA ASP A 34 2.13 -6.17 -0.42
C ASP A 34 0.84 -5.67 0.21
N HIS A 35 0.89 -4.52 0.89
CA HIS A 35 -0.29 -3.92 1.52
C HIS A 35 -1.25 -3.36 0.48
N THR A 36 -0.73 -2.64 -0.51
CA THR A 36 -1.51 -2.11 -1.62
C THR A 36 -2.16 -3.23 -2.42
N MET A 37 -1.41 -4.28 -2.75
CA MET A 37 -1.95 -5.43 -3.49
C MET A 37 -3.00 -6.20 -2.71
N ARG A 38 -2.84 -6.35 -1.38
CA ARG A 38 -3.90 -6.93 -0.54
C ARG A 38 -5.18 -6.10 -0.58
N VAL A 39 -5.09 -4.78 -0.42
CA VAL A 39 -6.26 -3.89 -0.47
C VAL A 39 -6.96 -3.98 -1.83
N LEU A 40 -6.21 -3.93 -2.92
CA LEU A 40 -6.76 -4.04 -4.27
C LEU A 40 -7.42 -5.41 -4.51
N ARG A 41 -6.80 -6.52 -4.07
CA ARG A 41 -7.40 -7.87 -4.17
C ARG A 41 -8.68 -7.99 -3.35
N MET A 42 -8.72 -7.41 -2.16
CA MET A 42 -9.95 -7.41 -1.35
C MET A 42 -11.05 -6.60 -2.02
N LEU A 43 -10.74 -5.43 -2.55
CA LEU A 43 -11.71 -4.64 -3.33
C LEU A 43 -12.20 -5.41 -4.56
N HIS A 44 -11.33 -6.19 -5.20
CA HIS A 44 -11.73 -7.06 -6.30
C HIS A 44 -12.69 -8.18 -5.86
N GLN A 45 -12.46 -8.78 -4.69
CA GLN A 45 -13.30 -9.85 -4.16
C GLN A 45 -14.65 -9.36 -3.61
N LEU A 46 -14.65 -8.21 -2.94
CA LEU A 46 -15.84 -7.62 -2.31
C LEU A 46 -16.65 -6.75 -3.28
N GLY A 47 -16.05 -6.30 -4.39
CA GLY A 47 -16.61 -5.32 -5.33
C GLY A 47 -16.57 -3.89 -4.79
N HIS A 48 -17.04 -3.69 -3.56
CA HIS A 48 -16.99 -2.41 -2.85
C HIS A 48 -16.68 -2.64 -1.36
N ALA A 49 -16.02 -1.68 -0.73
CA ALA A 49 -15.78 -1.73 0.72
C ALA A 49 -15.58 -0.34 1.32
N THR A 50 -15.93 -0.19 2.60
CA THR A 50 -15.58 0.97 3.43
C THR A 50 -14.17 0.86 4.01
N VAL A 51 -13.63 1.97 4.53
CA VAL A 51 -12.32 1.96 5.22
C VAL A 51 -12.33 1.01 6.41
N ASP A 52 -13.44 0.97 7.16
CA ASP A 52 -13.55 0.17 8.37
C ASP A 52 -13.61 -1.34 8.05
N GLU A 53 -14.34 -1.72 6.99
CA GLU A 53 -14.36 -3.09 6.49
C GLU A 53 -12.99 -3.52 5.99
N LEU A 54 -12.32 -2.67 5.20
CA LEU A 54 -10.97 -2.96 4.71
C LEU A 54 -10.00 -3.14 5.88
N ALA A 55 -10.03 -2.24 6.87
CA ALA A 55 -9.18 -2.32 8.06
C ALA A 55 -9.46 -3.57 8.91
N GLY A 56 -10.74 -3.95 9.07
CA GLY A 56 -11.15 -5.14 9.82
C GLY A 56 -10.71 -6.44 9.16
N ILE A 57 -10.84 -6.56 7.83
CA ILE A 57 -10.55 -7.80 7.11
C ILE A 57 -9.05 -8.03 6.93
N THR A 58 -8.29 -6.97 6.65
CA THR A 58 -6.89 -7.16 6.28
C THR A 58 -6.00 -7.64 7.43
N ARG A 59 -6.46 -7.57 8.70
CA ARG A 59 -5.60 -7.64 9.91
C ARG A 59 -4.30 -6.84 9.75
N LEU A 60 -4.31 -5.85 8.87
CA LEU A 60 -3.18 -5.02 8.59
C LEU A 60 -3.02 -4.17 9.83
N GLU A 61 -1.83 -4.14 10.44
CA GLU A 61 -1.45 -3.17 11.47
C GLU A 61 -1.40 -1.73 10.91
N VAL A 62 -2.13 -1.46 9.83
CA VAL A 62 -2.28 -0.17 9.20
C VAL A 62 -3.35 0.57 9.98
N LYS A 63 -2.92 1.61 10.70
CA LYS A 63 -3.84 2.55 11.36
C LYS A 63 -4.88 3.05 10.34
N PRO A 64 -6.15 3.27 10.73
CA PRO A 64 -7.21 3.73 9.82
C PRO A 64 -6.82 4.96 8.98
N ARG A 65 -6.08 5.91 9.58
CA ARG A 65 -5.51 7.06 8.85
C ARG A 65 -4.57 6.67 7.71
N ALA A 66 -3.70 5.69 7.93
CA ALA A 66 -2.78 5.22 6.90
C ALA A 66 -3.53 4.48 5.77
N MET A 67 -4.61 3.78 6.09
CA MET A 67 -5.50 3.17 5.08
C MET A 67 -6.19 4.24 4.23
N GLN A 68 -6.70 5.31 4.85
CA GLN A 68 -7.27 6.45 4.11
C GLN A 68 -6.26 7.09 3.16
N VAL A 69 -5.01 7.30 3.62
CA VAL A 69 -3.94 7.85 2.77
C VAL A 69 -3.61 6.90 1.61
N LEU A 70 -3.58 5.59 1.86
CA LEU A 70 -3.34 4.59 0.82
C LEU A 70 -4.46 4.59 -0.23
N LEU A 71 -5.72 4.61 0.20
CA LEU A 71 -6.89 4.68 -0.68
C LEU A 71 -6.94 5.99 -1.47
N ALA A 72 -6.58 7.12 -0.84
CA ALA A 72 -6.48 8.40 -1.53
C ALA A 72 -5.45 8.35 -2.67
N ARG A 73 -4.26 7.77 -2.41
CA ARG A 73 -3.24 7.58 -3.45
C ARG A 73 -3.70 6.66 -4.59
N LEU A 74 -4.43 5.59 -4.25
CA LEU A 74 -5.01 4.70 -5.27
C LEU A 74 -6.09 5.40 -6.10
N CYS A 75 -6.81 6.36 -5.50
CA CYS A 75 -7.73 7.24 -6.24
C CYS A 75 -6.97 8.18 -7.18
N ASP A 76 -5.87 8.78 -6.71
CA ASP A 76 -5.03 9.67 -7.54
C ASP A 76 -4.42 8.92 -8.74
N GLN A 77 -4.16 7.62 -8.59
CA GLN A 77 -3.69 6.73 -9.66
C GLN A 77 -4.82 6.19 -10.56
N ALA A 78 -6.07 6.61 -10.34
CA ALA A 78 -7.26 6.17 -11.06
C ALA A 78 -7.54 4.65 -10.99
N LEU A 79 -7.15 4.00 -9.89
CA LEU A 79 -7.30 2.55 -9.68
C LEU A 79 -8.47 2.19 -8.80
N VAL A 80 -8.80 3.12 -7.92
CA VAL A 80 -9.93 3.04 -7.02
C VAL A 80 -10.76 4.29 -7.22
N CYS A 81 -12.08 4.15 -7.25
CA CYS A 81 -13.00 5.27 -7.21
C CYS A 81 -13.75 5.31 -5.88
N ARG A 82 -14.24 6.50 -5.54
CA ARG A 82 -15.05 6.75 -4.34
C ARG A 82 -16.51 6.91 -4.77
N SER A 83 -17.39 6.14 -4.14
CA SER A 83 -18.83 6.33 -4.22
C SER A 83 -19.37 6.67 -2.83
N PHE A 84 -20.48 7.37 -2.77
CA PHE A 84 -21.16 7.70 -1.52
C PHE A 84 -22.45 6.93 -1.49
N GLU A 85 -22.65 6.17 -0.41
CA GLU A 85 -23.93 5.53 -0.17
C GLU A 85 -24.94 6.62 0.17
N VAL A 86 -25.93 6.81 -0.71
CA VAL A 86 -27.07 7.68 -0.46
C VAL A 86 -28.08 6.85 0.33
N GLN A 87 -28.14 7.05 1.64
CA GLN A 87 -29.24 6.51 2.43
C GLN A 87 -30.47 7.40 2.21
N ASP A 88 -31.32 6.99 1.30
CA ASP A 88 -32.69 7.47 1.21
C ASP A 88 -33.46 6.94 2.43
N GLU A 89 -33.51 7.71 3.53
CA GLU A 89 -34.64 7.80 4.46
C GLU A 89 -34.31 8.68 5.68
N LEU A 90 -34.81 9.93 5.65
CA LEU A 90 -35.22 10.83 6.74
C LEU A 90 -34.36 11.06 8.02
N TRP A 91 -33.15 10.52 8.14
CA TRP A 91 -32.25 10.78 9.28
C TRP A 91 -30.84 11.15 8.80
N PRO A 92 -30.13 12.12 9.41
CA PRO A 92 -28.76 12.45 9.03
C PRO A 92 -27.80 11.41 9.60
N ALA A 93 -27.82 10.20 9.03
CA ALA A 93 -26.75 9.24 9.23
C ALA A 93 -25.47 9.73 8.51
N PRO A 94 -24.27 9.49 9.06
CA PRO A 94 -23.03 9.89 8.41
C PRO A 94 -22.89 9.17 7.07
N ARG A 95 -22.66 9.93 6.00
CA ARG A 95 -22.45 9.40 4.64
C ARG A 95 -21.30 8.40 4.64
N ARG A 96 -21.59 7.14 4.31
CA ARG A 96 -20.57 6.10 4.17
C ARG A 96 -19.86 6.25 2.83
N VAL A 97 -18.53 6.26 2.88
CA VAL A 97 -17.68 6.31 1.68
C VAL A 97 -17.32 4.89 1.29
N LEU A 98 -17.77 4.49 0.11
CA LEU A 98 -17.48 3.21 -0.50
C LEU A 98 -16.33 3.37 -1.50
N TYR A 99 -15.38 2.45 -1.45
CA TYR A 99 -14.28 2.35 -2.38
C TYR A 99 -14.50 1.17 -3.30
N MET A 100 -14.30 1.35 -4.59
CA MET A 100 -14.47 0.33 -5.63
C MET A 100 -13.29 0.37 -6.58
N LEU A 101 -12.94 -0.78 -7.20
CA LEU A 101 -11.94 -0.76 -8.26
C LEU A 101 -12.49 -0.09 -9.51
N THR A 102 -11.62 0.64 -10.20
CA THR A 102 -11.88 1.04 -11.58
C THR A 102 -11.50 -0.11 -12.52
N PRO A 103 -11.91 -0.07 -13.81
CA PRO A 103 -11.44 -1.03 -14.80
C PRO A 103 -9.90 -1.09 -14.90
N ALA A 104 -9.22 0.05 -14.67
CA ALA A 104 -7.76 0.10 -14.61
C ALA A 104 -7.21 -0.61 -13.38
N GLY A 105 -7.85 -0.46 -12.21
CA GLY A 105 -7.51 -1.18 -11.00
C GLY A 105 -7.69 -2.69 -11.14
N GLU A 106 -8.79 -3.15 -11.72
CA GLU A 106 -9.04 -4.57 -12.01
C GLU A 106 -8.00 -5.16 -12.97
N ALA A 107 -7.69 -4.44 -14.05
CA ALA A 107 -6.65 -4.83 -14.99
C ALA A 107 -5.27 -4.94 -14.31
N ALA A 108 -4.99 -4.08 -13.34
CA ALA A 108 -3.72 -4.10 -12.64
C ALA A 108 -3.63 -5.23 -11.60
N VAL A 109 -4.73 -5.57 -10.91
CA VAL A 109 -4.80 -6.74 -10.02
C VAL A 109 -4.63 -8.04 -10.81
N SER A 110 -5.32 -8.18 -11.94
CA SER A 110 -5.25 -9.38 -12.79
C SER A 110 -3.87 -9.59 -13.43
N ARG A 111 -3.14 -8.51 -13.73
CA ARG A 111 -1.73 -8.56 -14.16
C ARG A 111 -0.74 -8.82 -13.03
N GLY A 112 -1.21 -8.98 -11.79
CA GLY A 112 -0.36 -9.24 -10.62
C GLY A 112 0.44 -8.04 -10.13
N TRP A 113 0.05 -6.82 -10.53
CA TRP A 113 0.74 -5.53 -10.35
C TRP A 113 2.26 -5.59 -10.11
N VAL A 114 3.00 -5.29 -11.18
CA VAL A 114 4.48 -5.18 -11.33
C VAL A 114 5.13 -4.11 -10.44
#